data_AF-A0A0G4F5M2-F1
#
_entry.id   AF-A0A0G4F5M2-F1
#
_cell.length_a   1.000
_cell.length_b   1.000
_cell.length_c   1.000
_cell.angle_alpha   90.00
_cell.angle_beta   90.00
_cell.angle_gamma   90.00
#
_symmetry.space_group_name_H-M   'P 1'
#
loop_
_entity.id
_entity.type
_entity.pdbx_description
1 polymer ?
#
loop_
_entity_poly.entity_id
_entity_poly.type
_entity_poly.pdbx_seq_one_letter_code
_entity_poly.pdbx_strand_id
1 'polypeptide(L)'
;MDLIGNPQAQAALQERFEQLLNRVQQLSNLYHITKTPLKEQAPIAVTYLSPTLQVKLAEEARAERIPITSLEGLKEALYRSFPDPNVQETLRSEIRQICAKKGIWDYTDEFRGIACRLTDVTQTDLIYDYKAGLPKAVSDEIG
;
A
#
# COMPACT_ATOMS: atom_id res chain seq x y z
N MET A 1 -12.51 4.58 15.44
CA MET A 1 -11.30 5.30 15.87
C MET A 1 -10.38 5.31 14.68
N ASP A 2 -10.41 6.40 13.91
CA ASP A 2 -9.67 6.54 12.67
C ASP A 2 -8.16 6.64 12.96
N LEU A 3 -7.43 5.62 12.53
CA LEU A 3 -5.96 5.55 12.60
C LEU A 3 -5.28 6.44 11.53
N ILE A 4 -6.07 7.20 10.77
CA ILE A 4 -5.63 7.92 9.56
C ILE A 4 -4.78 9.16 9.90
N GLY A 5 -4.77 9.62 11.17
CA GLY A 5 -4.07 10.85 11.56
C GLY A 5 -3.11 10.74 12.75
N ASN A 6 -2.77 9.55 13.24
CA ASN A 6 -1.84 9.39 14.37
C ASN A 6 -0.49 8.81 13.90
N PRO A 7 0.57 9.64 13.77
CA PRO A 7 1.89 9.20 13.32
C PRO A 7 2.50 8.11 14.21
N GLN A 8 2.23 8.12 15.52
CA GLN A 8 2.74 7.11 16.45
C GLN A 8 2.03 5.77 16.25
N ALA A 9 0.73 5.79 15.97
CA ALA A 9 -0.03 4.58 15.68
C ALA A 9 0.37 3.97 14.32
N GLN A 10 0.65 4.82 13.33
CA GLN A 10 1.15 4.39 12.02
C GLN A 10 2.57 3.80 12.12
N ALA A 11 3.47 4.46 12.84
CA ALA A 11 4.82 3.93 13.09
C ALA A 11 4.78 2.59 13.83
N ALA A 12 3.95 2.46 14.86
CA ALA A 12 3.79 1.21 15.59
C ALA A 12 3.17 0.09 14.74
N LEU A 13 2.26 0.41 13.82
CA LEU A 13 1.70 -0.55 12.87
C LEU A 13 2.75 -1.01 11.85
N GLN A 14 3.53 -0.08 11.32
CA GLN A 14 4.63 -0.35 10.39
C GLN A 14 5.69 -1.24 11.04
N GLU A 15 6.11 -0.93 12.27
CA GLU A 15 7.09 -1.72 13.01
C GLU A 15 6.58 -3.17 13.22
N ARG A 16 5.30 -3.33 13.59
CA ARG A 16 4.68 -4.65 13.73
C ARG A 16 4.63 -5.42 12.41
N PHE A 17 4.39 -4.73 11.30
CA PHE A 17 4.39 -5.33 9.98
C PHE A 17 5.80 -5.80 9.57
N GLU A 18 6.82 -4.99 9.80
CA GLU A 18 8.22 -5.37 9.56
C GLU A 18 8.67 -6.54 10.43
N GLN A 19 8.27 -6.55 11.71
CA GLN A 19 8.51 -7.69 12.60
C GLN A 19 7.83 -8.98 12.07
N LEU A 20 6.63 -8.86 11.49
CA LEU A 20 5.92 -9.99 10.90
C LEU A 20 6.67 -10.52 9.67
N LEU A 21 7.12 -9.65 8.77
CA LEU A 21 7.91 -10.02 7.59
C LEU A 21 9.23 -10.69 7.98
N ASN A 22 9.92 -10.15 8.99
CA ASN A 22 11.13 -10.75 9.55
C ASN A 22 10.85 -12.16 10.10
N ARG A 23 9.71 -12.37 10.75
CA ARG A 23 9.29 -13.71 11.21
C ARG A 23 9.05 -14.68 10.07
N VAL A 24 8.39 -14.25 9.00
CA VAL A 24 8.21 -15.07 7.79
C VAL A 24 9.59 -15.45 7.19
N GLN A 25 10.54 -14.52 7.21
CA GLN A 25 11.91 -14.80 6.76
C GLN A 25 12.64 -15.80 7.68
N GLN A 26 12.47 -15.69 9.00
CA GLN A 26 13.02 -16.65 9.96
C GLN A 26 12.42 -18.06 9.76
N LEU A 27 11.11 -18.15 9.49
CA LEU A 27 10.47 -19.43 9.15
C LEU A 27 11.04 -20.02 7.86
N SER A 28 11.33 -19.21 6.85
CA SER A 28 12.02 -19.68 5.63
C SER A 28 13.37 -20.32 5.97
N ASN A 29 14.15 -19.71 6.86
CA ASN A 29 15.44 -20.28 7.29
C ASN A 29 15.24 -21.59 8.07
N LEU A 30 14.25 -21.64 8.95
CA LEU A 30 13.90 -22.85 9.71
C LEU A 30 13.54 -23.99 8.76
N TYR A 31 12.65 -23.75 7.79
CA TYR A 31 12.23 -24.77 6.82
C TYR A 31 13.38 -25.27 5.95
N HIS A 32 14.34 -24.40 5.64
CA HIS A 32 15.55 -24.81 4.93
C HIS A 32 16.40 -25.79 5.74
N ILE A 33 16.49 -25.58 7.06
CA ILE A 33 17.23 -26.45 8.00
C ILE A 33 16.47 -27.76 8.22
N THR A 34 15.16 -27.70 8.49
CA THR A 34 14.32 -28.86 8.79
C THR A 34 13.90 -29.66 7.54
N LYS A 35 14.26 -29.18 6.34
CA LYS A 35 13.87 -29.77 5.04
C LYS A 35 12.36 -29.93 4.91
N THR A 36 11.60 -28.95 5.40
CA THR A 36 10.14 -28.95 5.31
C THR A 36 9.70 -28.90 3.84
N PRO A 37 8.77 -29.78 3.41
CA PRO A 37 8.27 -29.78 2.04
C PRO A 37 7.68 -28.42 1.65
N LEU A 38 8.04 -27.90 0.46
CA LEU A 38 7.59 -26.59 -0.04
C LEU A 38 6.06 -26.38 0.06
N LYS A 39 5.29 -27.41 -0.27
CA LYS A 39 3.81 -27.42 -0.20
C LYS A 39 3.24 -27.24 1.21
N GLU A 40 4.02 -27.53 2.25
CA GLU A 40 3.63 -27.44 3.66
C GLU A 40 4.12 -26.15 4.31
N GLN A 41 5.12 -25.48 3.75
CA GLN A 41 5.73 -24.29 4.34
C GLN A 41 4.72 -23.15 4.54
N ALA A 42 3.93 -22.83 3.51
CA ALA A 42 2.97 -21.73 3.60
C ALA A 42 1.80 -22.04 4.55
N PRO A 43 1.13 -23.21 4.48
CA PRO A 43 0.12 -23.58 5.46
C PRO A 43 0.63 -23.57 6.90
N ILE A 44 1.84 -24.10 7.15
CA ILE A 44 2.43 -24.09 8.49
C ILE A 44 2.74 -22.65 8.91
N ALA A 45 3.30 -21.81 8.05
CA ALA A 45 3.61 -20.41 8.37
C ALA A 45 2.36 -19.62 8.75
N VAL A 46 1.22 -19.87 8.08
CA VAL A 46 -0.07 -19.25 8.41
C VAL A 46 -0.50 -19.59 9.84
N THR A 47 -0.24 -20.81 10.33
CA THR A 47 -0.60 -21.20 11.71
C THR A 47 0.13 -20.42 12.79
N TYR A 48 1.30 -19.85 12.47
CA TYR A 48 2.07 -19.00 13.39
C TYR A 48 1.59 -17.54 13.42
N LEU A 49 0.66 -17.16 12.53
CA LEU A 49 0.05 -15.84 12.53
C LEU A 49 -1.01 -15.72 13.62
N SER A 50 -1.38 -14.48 13.97
CA SER A 50 -2.49 -14.26 14.90
C SER A 50 -3.82 -14.76 14.30
N PRO A 51 -4.78 -15.22 15.12
CA PRO A 51 -6.07 -15.71 14.63
C PRO A 51 -6.79 -14.71 13.71
N THR A 52 -6.70 -13.42 14.02
CA THR A 52 -7.27 -12.34 13.21
C THR A 52 -6.67 -12.29 11.80
N LEU A 53 -5.36 -12.44 11.66
CA LEU A 53 -4.70 -12.45 10.35
C LEU A 53 -4.99 -13.72 9.58
N GLN A 54 -5.10 -14.87 10.26
CA GLN A 54 -5.48 -16.13 9.61
C GLN A 54 -6.87 -16.01 8.97
N VAL A 55 -7.84 -15.44 9.68
CA VAL A 55 -9.20 -15.22 9.17
C VAL A 55 -9.18 -14.26 7.98
N LYS A 56 -8.48 -13.12 8.11
CA LYS A 56 -8.39 -12.11 7.04
C LYS A 56 -7.77 -12.68 5.76
N LEU A 57 -6.65 -13.38 5.89
CA LEU A 57 -5.98 -14.04 4.76
C LEU A 57 -6.86 -15.12 4.11
N ALA A 58 -7.63 -15.87 4.92
CA ALA A 58 -8.57 -16.87 4.39
C ALA A 58 -9.78 -16.23 3.69
N GLU A 59 -10.21 -15.04 4.09
CA GLU A 59 -11.24 -14.26 3.39
C GLU A 59 -10.71 -13.68 2.08
N GLU A 60 -9.51 -13.09 2.09
CA GLU A 60 -8.84 -12.57 0.89
C GLU A 60 -8.60 -13.68 -0.14
N ALA A 61 -8.07 -14.83 0.29
CA ALA A 61 -7.86 -15.99 -0.58
C ALA A 61 -9.17 -16.52 -1.18
N ARG A 62 -10.29 -16.44 -0.44
CA ARG A 62 -11.62 -16.82 -0.94
C ARG A 62 -12.17 -15.79 -1.93
N ALA A 63 -11.99 -14.50 -1.67
CA ALA A 63 -12.45 -13.42 -2.53
C ALA A 63 -11.71 -13.42 -3.87
N GLU A 64 -10.39 -13.59 -3.85
CA GLU A 64 -9.56 -13.59 -5.06
C GLU A 64 -9.46 -14.96 -5.75
N ARG A 65 -9.92 -16.03 -5.09
CA ARG A 65 -9.74 -17.43 -5.51
C ARG A 65 -8.27 -17.85 -5.70
N ILE A 66 -7.35 -17.18 -5.01
CA ILE A 66 -5.91 -17.48 -5.05
C ILE A 66 -5.51 -18.05 -3.69
N PRO A 67 -5.28 -19.37 -3.57
CA PRO A 67 -4.83 -19.96 -2.32
C PRO A 67 -3.37 -19.58 -2.04
N ILE A 68 -3.07 -19.33 -0.76
CA ILE A 68 -1.70 -19.10 -0.29
C ILE A 68 -0.94 -20.44 -0.29
N THR A 69 -0.22 -20.70 -1.38
CA THR A 69 0.49 -21.98 -1.60
C THR A 69 2.00 -21.88 -1.39
N SER A 70 2.54 -20.66 -1.28
CA SER A 70 3.97 -20.39 -1.12
C SER A 70 4.21 -19.31 -0.06
N LEU A 71 5.43 -19.26 0.48
CA LEU A 71 5.84 -18.19 1.39
C LEU A 71 5.83 -16.82 0.70
N GLU A 72 6.10 -16.78 -0.60
CA GLU A 72 6.01 -15.54 -1.37
C GLU A 72 4.56 -15.07 -1.49
N GLY A 73 3.63 -15.97 -1.81
CA GLY A 73 2.20 -15.65 -1.83
C GLY A 73 1.68 -15.22 -0.45
N LEU A 74 2.26 -15.76 0.63
CA LEU A 74 1.96 -15.31 1.98
C LEU A 74 2.45 -13.87 2.21
N LYS A 75 3.68 -13.53 1.79
CA LYS A 75 4.20 -12.16 1.87
C LYS A 75 3.32 -11.20 1.08
N GLU A 76 2.95 -11.53 -0.16
CA GLU A 76 2.07 -10.69 -0.99
C GLU A 76 0.68 -10.49 -0.37
N ALA A 77 0.09 -11.54 0.21
CA ALA A 77 -1.18 -11.42 0.91
C ALA A 77 -1.06 -10.54 2.17
N LEU A 78 0.05 -10.65 2.91
CA LEU A 78 0.35 -9.76 4.02
C LEU A 78 0.51 -8.30 3.57
N TYR A 79 1.22 -8.02 2.47
CA TYR A 79 1.34 -6.67 1.92
C TYR A 79 -0.02 -6.07 1.52
N ARG A 80 -0.94 -6.87 1.00
CA ARG A 80 -2.31 -6.41 0.70
C ARG A 80 -3.14 -6.16 1.96
N SER A 81 -2.98 -7.01 2.96
CA SER A 81 -3.64 -6.89 4.25
C SER A 81 -3.17 -5.66 5.05
N PHE A 82 -1.94 -5.18 4.81
CA PHE A 82 -1.32 -4.02 5.45
C PHE A 82 -0.87 -3.00 4.38
N PRO A 83 -1.80 -2.26 3.77
CA PRO A 83 -1.44 -1.20 2.83
C PRO A 83 -0.55 -0.18 3.55
N ASP A 84 0.50 0.29 2.85
CA ASP A 84 1.43 1.25 3.43
C ASP A 84 0.66 2.53 3.86
N PRO A 85 0.71 2.87 5.17
CA PRO A 85 -0.05 4.01 5.69
C PRO A 85 0.39 5.34 5.08
N ASN A 86 1.60 5.41 4.53
CA ASN A 86 2.16 6.59 3.89
C ASN A 86 1.88 6.65 2.39
N VAL A 87 1.16 5.68 1.80
CA VAL A 87 0.83 5.72 0.36
C VAL A 87 0.08 7.00 0.03
N GLN A 88 -0.91 7.38 0.84
CA GLN A 88 -1.68 8.61 0.60
C GLN A 88 -0.80 9.87 0.76
N GLU A 89 0.08 9.91 1.75
CA GLU A 89 1.00 11.04 1.95
C GLU A 89 2.05 11.15 0.82
N THR A 90 2.53 10.00 0.34
CA THR A 90 3.45 9.91 -0.80
C THR A 90 2.78 10.40 -2.07
N LEU A 91 1.56 9.91 -2.36
CA LEU A 91 0.77 10.36 -3.50
C LEU A 91 0.45 11.86 -3.43
N ARG A 92 0.13 12.40 -2.25
CA ARG A 92 -0.04 13.86 -2.05
C ARG A 92 1.25 14.63 -2.34
N SER A 93 2.38 14.13 -1.86
CA SER A 93 3.68 14.73 -2.10
C SER A 93 4.04 14.70 -3.58
N GLU A 94 3.75 13.60 -4.28
CA GLU A 94 3.92 13.47 -5.73
C GLU A 94 3.04 14.48 -6.47
N ILE A 95 1.73 14.56 -6.16
CA ILE A 95 0.82 15.55 -6.77
C ILE A 95 1.37 16.98 -6.66
N ARG A 96 1.86 17.36 -5.47
CA ARG A 96 2.38 18.72 -5.21
C ARG A 96 3.70 19.01 -5.93
N GLN A 97 4.41 17.98 -6.39
CA GLN A 97 5.68 18.12 -7.10
C GLN A 97 5.51 18.14 -8.63
N ILE A 98 4.36 17.68 -9.15
CA ILE A 98 4.09 17.72 -10.58
C ILE A 98 3.84 19.18 -11.00
N CYS A 99 4.60 19.63 -12.00
CA CYS A 99 4.36 20.89 -12.70
C CYS A 99 4.27 20.65 -14.20
N ALA A 100 3.46 21.44 -14.90
CA ALA A 100 3.34 21.41 -16.35
C ALA A 100 4.63 21.91 -17.04
N LYS A 101 5.58 21.00 -17.27
CA LYS A 101 6.90 21.30 -17.89
C LYS A 101 6.96 21.06 -19.40
N LYS A 102 6.24 20.07 -19.92
CA LYS A 102 6.31 19.63 -21.33
C LYS A 102 5.03 19.94 -22.13
N GLY A 103 3.89 19.97 -21.45
CA GLY A 103 2.58 20.31 -22.03
C GLY A 103 1.47 20.13 -20.99
N ILE A 104 0.35 20.85 -21.16
CA ILE A 104 -0.79 20.78 -20.23
C ILE A 104 -1.48 19.41 -20.32
N TRP A 105 -1.48 18.77 -21.50
CA TRP A 105 -2.04 17.44 -21.68
C TRP A 105 -1.27 16.36 -20.93
N ASP A 106 0.07 16.34 -21.07
CA ASP A 106 0.92 15.41 -20.32
C ASP A 106 0.78 15.61 -18.81
N TYR A 107 0.74 16.88 -18.37
CA TYR A 107 0.47 17.25 -16.98
C TYR A 107 -0.87 16.71 -16.48
N THR A 108 -1.93 16.86 -17.28
CA THR A 108 -3.28 16.43 -16.90
C THR A 108 -3.39 14.92 -16.82
N ASP A 109 -2.73 14.19 -17.72
CA ASP A 109 -2.69 12.73 -17.69
C ASP A 109 -1.91 12.22 -16.47
N GLU A 110 -0.73 12.79 -16.19
CA GLU A 110 0.08 12.46 -15.03
C GLU A 110 -0.64 12.77 -13.71
N PHE A 111 -1.23 13.97 -13.60
CA PHE A 111 -2.03 14.37 -12.44
C PHE A 111 -3.21 13.43 -12.22
N ARG A 112 -3.95 13.09 -13.28
CA ARG A 112 -5.09 12.16 -13.21
C ARG A 112 -4.66 10.78 -12.74
N GLY A 113 -3.52 10.28 -13.21
CA GLY A 113 -2.98 8.97 -12.81
C GLY A 113 -2.76 8.86 -11.30
N ILE A 114 -2.32 9.94 -10.65
CA ILE A 114 -2.09 9.99 -9.21
C ILE A 114 -3.37 10.31 -8.43
N ALA A 115 -4.15 11.29 -8.91
CA ALA A 115 -5.40 11.72 -8.26
C ALA A 115 -6.42 10.58 -8.13
N CYS A 116 -6.54 9.70 -9.14
CA CYS A 116 -7.43 8.53 -9.07
C CYS A 116 -7.04 7.50 -8.00
N ARG A 117 -5.81 7.55 -7.48
CA ARG A 117 -5.29 6.64 -6.44
C ARG A 117 -5.42 7.24 -5.04
N LEU A 118 -5.77 8.52 -4.93
CA LEU A 118 -6.07 9.15 -3.66
C LEU A 118 -7.50 8.82 -3.23
N THR A 119 -7.67 8.48 -1.96
CA THR A 119 -8.93 8.01 -1.38
C THR A 119 -9.42 8.90 -0.24
N ASP A 120 -8.56 9.78 0.28
CA ASP A 120 -8.81 10.63 1.45
C ASP A 120 -8.83 12.15 1.13
N VAL A 121 -8.93 12.52 -0.15
CA VAL A 121 -8.92 13.92 -0.61
C VAL A 121 -10.26 14.34 -1.20
N THR A 122 -10.64 15.61 -1.00
CA THR A 122 -11.84 16.15 -1.62
C THR A 122 -11.56 16.58 -3.06
N GLN A 123 -12.62 16.68 -3.86
CA GLN A 123 -12.52 17.25 -5.22
C GLN A 123 -11.98 18.69 -5.20
N THR A 124 -12.29 19.46 -4.15
CA THR A 124 -11.79 20.83 -3.96
C THR A 124 -10.28 20.85 -3.76
N ASP A 125 -9.74 19.95 -2.94
CA ASP A 125 -8.29 19.84 -2.70
C ASP A 125 -7.55 19.48 -4.00
N LEU A 126 -8.11 18.54 -4.77
CA LEU A 126 -7.55 18.16 -6.08
C LEU A 126 -7.56 19.32 -7.08
N ILE A 127 -8.62 20.15 -7.10
CA ILE A 127 -8.67 21.33 -7.98
C ILE A 127 -7.60 22.35 -7.59
N TYR A 128 -7.38 22.55 -6.28
CA TYR A 128 -6.34 23.45 -5.78
C TYR A 128 -4.95 22.96 -6.17
N ASP A 129 -4.64 21.69 -5.92
CA ASP A 129 -3.36 21.09 -6.28
C ASP A 129 -3.13 21.08 -7.80
N TYR A 130 -4.18 20.86 -8.59
CA TYR A 130 -4.11 20.94 -10.06
C TYR A 130 -3.76 22.36 -10.54
N LYS A 131 -4.39 23.39 -9.97
CA LYS A 131 -4.09 24.78 -10.32
C LYS A 131 -2.68 25.20 -9.94
N ALA A 132 -2.15 24.68 -8.83
CA ALA A 132 -0.80 24.97 -8.37
C ALA A 132 0.29 24.43 -9.31
N GLY A 133 0.03 23.32 -10.02
CA GLY A 133 0.96 22.74 -10.99
C GLY A 133 0.91 23.37 -12.38
N LEU A 134 -0.09 24.22 -12.67
CA LEU A 134 -0.24 24.89 -13.96
C LEU A 134 0.66 26.13 -14.10
N PRO A 135 1.03 26.52 -15.34
CA PRO A 135 1.71 27.78 -15.57
C PRO A 135 0.83 28.94 -15.12
N LYS A 136 1.43 29.96 -14.49
CA LYS A 136 0.70 31.08 -13.89
C LYS A 136 -0.28 31.78 -14.84
N ALA A 137 0.12 31.95 -16.11
CA ALA A 137 -0.72 32.54 -17.15
C ALA A 137 -2.02 31.75 -17.39
N VAL A 138 -1.97 30.43 -17.27
CA VAL A 138 -3.15 29.57 -17.38
C VAL A 138 -3.93 29.59 -16.07
N SER A 139 -3.25 29.44 -14.93
CA SER A 139 -3.86 29.43 -13.59
C SER A 139 -4.71 30.69 -13.33
N ASP A 140 -4.21 31.87 -13.71
CA ASP A 140 -4.92 33.16 -13.56
C ASP A 140 -6.20 33.24 -14.42
N GLU A 141 -6.30 32.46 -15.51
CA GLU A 141 -7.42 32.45 -16.44
C GLU A 141 -8.58 31.54 -15.99
N ILE A 142 -8.30 30.54 -15.15
CA ILE A 142 -9.26 29.53 -14.65
C ILE A 142 -9.73 29.76 -13.20
N GLY A 143 -9.33 30.87 -12.57
CA GLY A 143 -9.90 31.42 -11.32
C GLY A 143 -9.97 30.47 -10.15
#